data_AF-A0A090GSG7-F1
#
_entry.id   AF-A0A090GSG7-F1
#
_cell.length_a   1.000
_cell.length_b   1.000
_cell.length_c   1.000
_cell.angle_alpha   90.00
_cell.angle_beta   90.00
_cell.angle_gamma   90.00
#
_symmetry.space_group_name_H-M   'P 1'
#
loop_
_entity.id
_entity.type
_entity.pdbx_description
1 polymer ?
#
loop_
_entity_poly.entity_id
_entity_poly.type
_entity_poly.pdbx_seq_one_letter_code
_entity_poly.pdbx_strand_id
1 'polypeptide(L)'
;MNFRMFLALIGAVVGLAAFPASASAATIAHTTTSLNVRSGPGTHYAKIATLPAGQRVTLNLCQGSWCSIDAAGIHGWASANYLERSHVVRPVIVQPRIVVRPPHYRPHWPHKPQRPRPPKPHKPQCKIAPGFPCK
;
A
#
# COMPACT_ATOMS: atom_id res chain seq x y z
N MET A 1 81.89 18.02 -13.24
CA MET A 1 80.55 17.50 -13.57
C MET A 1 79.64 17.85 -12.39
N ASN A 2 78.50 18.47 -12.66
CA ASN A 2 77.82 19.38 -11.75
C ASN A 2 76.91 18.66 -10.76
N PHE A 3 77.12 18.89 -9.47
CA PHE A 3 76.30 18.37 -8.37
C PHE A 3 75.20 19.39 -8.06
N ARG A 4 74.04 19.23 -8.72
CA ARG A 4 72.84 20.01 -8.40
C ARG A 4 71.62 19.09 -8.37
N MET A 5 71.23 18.77 -7.14
CA MET A 5 69.90 19.10 -6.63
C MET A 5 68.72 18.44 -7.35
N PHE A 6 68.35 17.24 -6.91
CA PHE A 6 66.95 16.78 -6.93
C PHE A 6 66.67 15.93 -5.67
N LEU A 7 66.63 16.61 -4.53
CA LEU A 7 65.82 16.22 -3.37
C LEU A 7 64.36 16.64 -3.65
N ALA A 8 63.41 15.91 -3.05
CA ALA A 8 61.94 16.06 -3.12
C ALA A 8 61.31 15.21 -4.26
N LEU A 9 60.44 14.22 -4.04
CA LEU A 9 59.53 13.92 -2.95
C LEU A 9 59.26 12.41 -2.87
N ILE A 10 59.56 11.79 -1.73
CA ILE A 10 58.87 10.57 -1.29
C ILE A 10 57.59 11.05 -0.61
N GLY A 11 56.59 11.41 -1.40
CA GLY A 11 55.26 11.72 -0.91
C GLY A 11 54.50 10.43 -0.69
N ALA A 12 54.54 9.88 0.51
CA ALA A 12 53.71 8.76 0.92
C ALA A 12 52.23 9.17 0.81
N VAL A 13 51.59 8.82 -0.30
CA VAL A 13 50.13 8.95 -0.47
C VAL A 13 49.48 7.79 0.29
N VAL A 14 49.48 7.86 1.62
CA VAL A 14 48.58 7.07 2.46
C VAL A 14 47.30 7.88 2.62
N GLY A 15 46.59 8.02 1.49
CA GLY A 15 45.23 8.53 1.49
C GLY A 15 44.31 7.44 1.98
N LEU A 16 43.87 7.53 3.23
CA LEU A 16 42.79 6.73 3.78
C LEU A 16 41.50 7.11 3.01
N ALA A 17 41.31 6.54 1.82
CA ALA A 17 40.07 6.68 1.08
C ALA A 17 39.01 5.91 1.87
N ALA A 18 38.27 6.64 2.71
CA ALA A 18 37.00 6.19 3.24
C ALA A 18 36.04 6.05 2.05
N PHE A 19 36.05 4.89 1.41
CA PHE A 19 35.03 4.54 0.43
C PHE A 19 33.68 4.58 1.15
N PRO A 20 32.70 5.36 0.66
CA PRO A 20 31.37 5.32 1.25
C PRO A 20 30.82 3.91 1.03
N ALA A 21 30.66 3.16 2.12
CA ALA A 21 29.95 1.89 2.09
C ALA A 21 28.47 2.20 1.85
N SER A 22 28.00 1.96 0.63
CA SER A 22 26.58 2.04 0.29
C SER A 22 25.85 0.90 1.00
N ALA A 23 25.27 1.22 2.17
CA ALA A 23 24.38 0.31 2.87
C ALA A 23 23.10 0.14 2.05
N SER A 24 22.95 -1.03 1.42
CA SER A 24 21.71 -1.40 0.75
C SER A 24 20.68 -1.74 1.81
N ALA A 25 19.60 -0.96 1.90
CA ALA A 25 18.53 -1.26 2.82
C ALA A 25 17.88 -2.60 2.42
N ALA A 26 17.97 -3.59 3.30
CA ALA A 26 17.32 -4.88 3.13
C ALA A 26 15.80 -4.65 3.00
N THR A 27 15.26 -4.91 1.81
CA THR A 27 13.84 -4.67 1.55
C THR A 27 13.07 -5.93 1.90
N ILE A 28 12.10 -5.81 2.82
CA ILE A 28 11.24 -6.93 3.19
C ILE A 28 10.14 -7.07 2.13
N ALA A 29 9.89 -8.29 1.70
CA ALA A 29 8.78 -8.63 0.81
C ALA A 29 8.07 -9.90 1.29
N HIS A 30 6.90 -10.15 0.74
CA HIS A 30 6.16 -11.39 0.90
C HIS A 30 5.91 -12.05 -0.44
N THR A 31 5.91 -13.38 -0.45
CA THR A 31 5.51 -14.15 -1.62
C THR A 31 4.00 -14.08 -1.80
N THR A 32 3.51 -13.77 -2.99
CA THR A 32 2.06 -13.72 -3.25
C THR A 32 1.45 -15.10 -3.50
N THR A 33 2.27 -16.05 -3.94
CA THR A 33 1.90 -17.43 -4.23
C THR A 33 3.04 -18.38 -3.86
N SER A 34 2.84 -19.68 -4.07
CA SER A 34 3.91 -20.68 -3.99
C SER A 34 5.00 -20.37 -5.01
N LEU A 35 6.16 -19.92 -4.53
CA LEU A 35 7.22 -19.36 -5.36
C LEU A 35 8.43 -20.29 -5.40
N ASN A 36 8.89 -20.63 -6.60
CA ASN A 36 10.10 -21.42 -6.78
C ASN A 36 11.34 -20.54 -6.65
N VAL A 37 12.26 -20.97 -5.78
CA VAL A 37 13.59 -20.38 -5.64
C VAL A 37 14.57 -21.16 -6.50
N ARG A 38 15.37 -20.45 -7.28
CA ARG A 38 16.33 -21.01 -8.23
C ARG A 38 17.75 -20.60 -7.88
N SER A 39 18.72 -21.33 -8.42
CA SER A 39 20.15 -21.05 -8.19
C SER A 39 20.65 -19.79 -8.91
N GLY A 40 19.93 -19.28 -9.91
CA GLY A 40 20.32 -18.10 -10.68
C GLY A 40 19.13 -17.32 -11.26
N PRO A 41 19.40 -16.11 -11.82
CA PRO A 41 18.37 -15.23 -12.38
C PRO A 41 17.88 -15.77 -13.73
N GLY A 42 16.85 -16.62 -13.70
CA GLY A 42 16.25 -17.17 -14.92
C GLY A 42 15.51 -18.48 -14.71
N THR A 43 14.68 -18.84 -15.68
CA THR A 43 13.94 -20.12 -15.70
C THR A 43 14.83 -21.31 -16.07
N HIS A 44 15.98 -21.07 -16.70
CA HIS A 44 16.96 -22.09 -17.09
C HIS A 44 17.78 -22.64 -15.91
N TYR A 45 17.82 -21.91 -14.78
CA TYR A 45 18.54 -22.33 -13.59
C TYR A 45 17.76 -23.36 -12.79
N ALA A 46 18.46 -24.28 -12.13
CA ALA A 46 17.85 -25.32 -11.31
C ALA A 46 17.03 -24.73 -10.15
N LYS A 47 15.90 -25.37 -9.84
CA LYS A 47 15.09 -25.06 -8.66
C LYS A 47 15.75 -25.68 -7.43
N ILE A 48 16.01 -24.85 -6.42
CA ILE A 48 16.65 -25.25 -5.17
C ILE A 48 15.65 -25.33 -4.01
N ALA A 49 14.55 -24.57 -4.06
CA ALA A 49 13.51 -24.60 -3.04
C ALA A 49 12.16 -24.11 -3.57
N THR A 50 11.11 -24.28 -2.76
CA THR A 50 9.81 -23.63 -2.95
C THR A 50 9.41 -22.97 -1.65
N LEU A 51 9.01 -21.71 -1.73
CA LEU A 51 8.44 -20.97 -0.62
C LEU A 51 6.92 -20.99 -0.72
N PRO A 52 6.20 -21.16 0.40
CA PRO A 52 4.74 -21.04 0.40
C PRO A 52 4.32 -19.58 0.17
N ALA A 53 3.05 -19.35 -0.16
CA ALA A 53 2.45 -18.02 -0.22
C ALA A 53 2.47 -17.34 1.16
N GLY A 54 2.61 -16.01 1.19
CA GLY A 54 2.67 -15.19 2.39
C GLY A 54 4.02 -15.22 3.12
N GLN A 55 4.97 -16.04 2.66
CA GLN A 55 6.26 -16.18 3.31
C GLN A 55 7.04 -14.87 3.26
N ARG A 56 7.52 -14.42 4.43
CA ARG A 56 8.38 -13.24 4.54
C ARG A 56 9.75 -13.56 3.97
N VAL A 57 10.22 -12.75 3.04
CA VAL A 57 11.53 -12.86 2.40
C VAL A 57 12.27 -11.54 2.45
N THR A 58 13.59 -11.60 2.51
CA THR A 58 14.45 -10.42 2.43
C THR A 58 14.97 -10.31 1.00
N LEU A 59 14.73 -9.19 0.34
CA LEU A 59 15.25 -8.90 -1.00
C LEU A 59 16.62 -8.22 -0.88
N ASN A 60 17.58 -8.74 -1.63
CA ASN A 60 18.94 -8.22 -1.70
C ASN A 60 19.17 -7.43 -3.00
N LEU A 61 19.44 -8.15 -4.10
CA LEU A 61 19.74 -7.57 -5.41
C LEU A 61 18.69 -8.01 -6.43
N CYS A 62 18.13 -7.06 -7.18
CA CYS A 62 17.25 -7.37 -8.31
C CYS A 62 17.98 -7.14 -9.64
N GLN A 63 17.94 -8.14 -10.51
CA GLN A 63 18.44 -8.10 -11.88
C GLN A 63 17.26 -8.37 -12.83
N GLY A 64 16.74 -7.31 -13.46
CA GLY A 64 15.56 -7.39 -14.32
C GLY A 64 14.33 -7.90 -13.55
N SER A 65 13.71 -8.97 -14.04
CA SER A 65 12.53 -9.60 -13.42
C SER A 65 12.85 -10.63 -12.34
N TRP A 66 14.11 -10.72 -11.90
CA TRP A 66 14.58 -11.66 -10.87
C TRP A 66 15.20 -10.91 -9.70
N CYS A 67 14.90 -11.33 -8.49
CA CYS A 67 15.49 -10.80 -7.27
C CYS A 67 16.15 -11.93 -6.48
N SER A 68 17.38 -11.67 -6.02
CA SER A 68 18.03 -12.47 -5.01
C SER A 68 17.29 -12.26 -3.69
N ILE A 69 16.87 -13.37 -3.11
CA ILE A 69 16.16 -13.44 -1.84
C ILE A 69 16.97 -14.21 -0.81
N ASP A 70 16.77 -13.84 0.44
CA ASP A 70 17.08 -14.64 1.60
C ASP A 70 15.80 -15.00 2.35
N ALA A 71 15.58 -16.29 2.58
CA ALA A 71 14.39 -16.81 3.25
C ALA A 71 14.74 -18.03 4.10
N ALA A 72 14.62 -17.90 5.43
CA ALA A 72 14.86 -19.01 6.37
C ALA A 72 16.21 -19.74 6.16
N GLY A 73 17.27 -19.01 5.81
CA GLY A 73 18.60 -19.56 5.54
C GLY A 73 18.81 -20.09 4.11
N ILE A 74 17.81 -19.95 3.23
CA ILE A 74 17.91 -20.28 1.81
C ILE A 74 18.22 -18.99 1.04
N HIS A 75 19.38 -18.98 0.38
CA HIS A 75 19.78 -17.93 -0.55
C HIS A 75 19.54 -18.39 -1.99
N GLY A 76 18.82 -17.59 -2.77
CA GLY A 76 18.61 -17.89 -4.17
C GLY A 76 17.88 -16.79 -4.91
N TRP A 77 17.36 -17.12 -6.09
CA TRP A 77 16.72 -16.18 -7.00
C TRP A 77 15.25 -16.52 -7.17
N ALA A 78 14.40 -15.52 -7.04
CA ALA A 78 12.96 -15.62 -7.23
C ALA A 78 12.47 -14.54 -8.20
N SER A 79 11.39 -14.81 -8.91
CA SER A 79 10.84 -13.82 -9.85
C SER A 79 10.17 -12.68 -9.08
N ALA A 80 10.53 -11.45 -9.43
CA ALA A 80 10.01 -10.22 -8.82
C ALA A 80 8.50 -10.06 -8.96
N ASN A 81 7.89 -10.69 -9.98
CA ASN A 81 6.45 -10.62 -10.24
C ASN A 81 5.61 -11.29 -9.14
N TYR A 82 6.20 -12.19 -8.35
CA TYR A 82 5.53 -12.91 -7.26
C TYR A 82 5.97 -12.42 -5.89
N LEU A 83 6.64 -11.26 -5.83
CA LEU A 83 7.17 -10.65 -4.62
C LEU A 83 6.48 -9.32 -4.39
N GLU A 84 5.67 -9.27 -3.34
CA GLU A 84 5.03 -8.04 -2.90
C GLU A 84 5.91 -7.37 -1.85
N ARG A 85 6.51 -6.23 -2.22
CA ARG A 85 7.33 -5.46 -1.29
C ARG A 85 6.45 -4.89 -0.19
N SER A 86 6.78 -5.21 1.06
CA SER A 86 6.28 -4.47 2.20
C SER A 86 6.96 -3.11 2.17
N HIS A 87 6.34 -2.16 1.47
CA HIS A 87 6.73 -0.77 1.67
C HIS A 87 6.51 -0.51 3.15
N VAL A 88 7.59 -0.22 3.89
CA VAL A 88 7.46 0.34 5.23
C VAL A 88 6.79 1.68 4.99
N VAL A 89 5.47 1.69 5.01
CA VAL A 89 4.69 2.92 5.11
C VAL A 89 5.08 3.45 6.46
N ARG A 90 6.13 4.29 6.48
CA ARG A 90 6.31 5.22 7.59
C ARG A 90 4.97 5.94 7.64
N PRO A 91 4.15 5.77 8.70
CA PRO A 91 2.91 6.51 8.78
C PRO A 91 3.34 7.97 8.76
N VAL A 92 3.10 8.66 7.64
CA VAL A 92 3.13 10.11 7.66
C VAL A 92 1.98 10.45 8.60
N ILE A 93 2.33 10.89 9.80
CA ILE A 93 1.36 11.40 10.77
C ILE A 93 0.85 12.71 10.17
N VAL A 94 -0.07 12.60 9.22
CA VAL A 94 -0.84 13.74 8.72
C VAL A 94 -1.79 14.06 9.86
N GLN A 95 -1.40 15.00 10.70
CA GLN A 95 -2.32 15.53 11.70
C GLN A 95 -3.54 16.06 10.94
N PRO A 96 -4.74 15.48 11.13
CA PRO A 96 -5.92 16.02 10.49
C PRO A 96 -6.09 17.45 11.04
N ARG A 97 -6.16 18.44 10.15
CA ARG A 97 -6.57 19.78 10.57
C ARG A 97 -7.97 19.64 11.13
N ILE A 98 -8.13 19.78 12.44
CA ILE A 98 -9.43 19.74 13.12
C ILE A 98 -10.20 20.96 12.63
N VAL A 99 -10.99 20.80 11.57
CA VAL A 99 -11.93 21.81 11.11
C VAL A 99 -13.18 21.66 11.95
N VAL A 100 -13.27 22.42 13.04
CA VAL A 100 -14.51 22.51 13.82
C VAL A 100 -15.55 23.18 12.93
N ARG A 101 -16.54 22.40 12.46
CA ARG A 101 -17.68 22.94 11.72
C ARG A 101 -18.49 23.81 12.70
N PRO A 102 -18.72 25.11 12.40
CA PRO A 102 -19.55 25.95 13.25
C PRO A 102 -20.95 25.33 13.41
N PRO A 103 -21.57 25.43 14.60
CA PRO A 103 -22.93 24.95 14.78
C PRO A 103 -23.87 25.67 13.81
N HIS A 104 -24.55 24.91 12.96
CA HIS A 104 -25.58 25.45 12.08
C HIS A 104 -26.82 25.77 12.94
N TYR A 105 -27.08 27.06 13.17
CA TYR A 105 -28.34 27.50 13.76
C TYR A 105 -29.47 27.18 12.78
N ARG A 106 -30.35 26.25 13.15
CA ARG A 106 -31.64 26.04 12.45
C ARG A 106 -32.69 26.93 13.12
N PRO A 107 -33.25 27.93 12.43
CA PRO A 107 -34.39 28.66 12.94
C PRO A 107 -35.56 27.70 13.14
N HIS A 108 -36.10 27.64 14.35
CA HIS A 108 -37.35 26.93 14.59
C HIS A 108 -38.49 27.79 14.04
N TRP A 109 -39.07 27.36 12.92
CA TRP A 109 -40.25 28.03 12.41
C TRP A 109 -41.47 27.63 13.24
N PRO A 110 -42.32 28.58 13.69
CA PRO A 110 -43.54 28.24 14.41
C PRO A 110 -44.41 27.33 13.55
N HIS A 111 -44.79 26.18 14.09
CA HIS A 111 -45.65 25.23 13.40
C HIS A 111 -46.99 25.88 13.07
N LYS A 112 -47.45 25.71 11.82
CA LYS A 112 -48.78 26.19 11.42
C LYS A 112 -49.84 25.48 12.26
N PRO A 113 -50.86 26.18 12.78
CA PRO A 113 -51.98 25.55 13.48
C PRO A 113 -52.60 24.46 12.60
N GLN A 114 -52.78 23.26 13.15
CA GLN A 114 -53.46 22.19 12.43
C GLN A 114 -54.93 22.58 12.28
N ARG A 115 -55.35 22.85 11.03
CA ARG A 115 -56.77 23.01 10.73
C ARG A 115 -57.46 21.65 10.87
N PRO A 116 -58.61 21.56 11.55
CA PRO A 116 -59.39 20.33 11.58
C PRO A 116 -59.65 19.84 10.15
N ARG A 117 -59.47 18.54 9.91
CA ARG A 117 -59.87 17.98 8.62
C ARG A 117 -61.37 18.15 8.46
N PRO A 118 -61.85 18.57 7.27
CA PRO A 118 -63.28 18.56 7.00
C PRO A 118 -63.83 17.13 7.18
N PRO A 119 -65.07 16.99 7.67
CA PRO A 119 -65.71 15.70 7.77
C PRO A 119 -65.75 15.04 6.39
N LYS A 120 -65.46 13.73 6.34
CA LYS A 120 -65.55 12.98 5.08
C LYS A 120 -67.02 12.95 4.63
N PRO A 121 -67.31 13.19 3.33
CA PRO A 121 -68.64 12.96 2.79
C PRO A 121 -69.08 11.53 3.10
N HIS A 122 -70.25 11.37 3.70
CA HIS A 122 -70.84 10.05 3.87
C HIS A 122 -71.29 9.57 2.49
N LYS A 123 -70.62 8.55 1.94
CA LYS A 123 -71.17 7.88 0.75
C LYS A 123 -72.48 7.20 1.17
N PRO A 124 -73.60 7.41 0.48
CA PRO A 124 -74.80 6.63 0.74
C PRO A 124 -74.46 5.15 0.59
N GLN A 125 -74.75 4.35 1.61
CA GLN A 125 -74.66 2.89 1.50
C GLN A 125 -75.80 2.42 0.60
N CYS A 126 -75.56 2.36 -0.70
CA CYS A 126 -76.44 1.59 -1.58
C CYS A 126 -76.26 0.11 -1.25
N LYS A 127 -77.20 -0.45 -0.47
CA LYS A 127 -77.35 -1.89 -0.28
C LYS A 127 -78.37 -2.43 -1.28
N ILE A 128 -77.98 -2.49 -2.55
CA ILE A 128 -78.71 -3.25 -3.58
C ILE A 128 -77.67 -4.04 -4.39
N ALA A 129 -76.94 -4.94 -3.72
CA ALA A 129 -75.92 -5.83 -4.29
C ALA A 129 -74.72 -5.15 -5.03
N PRO A 130 -73.56 -5.83 -5.16
CA PRO A 130 -72.50 -5.36 -6.04
C PRO A 130 -72.99 -5.42 -7.49
N GLY A 131 -73.04 -4.27 -8.19
CA GLY A 131 -73.23 -4.22 -9.65
C GLY A 131 -74.46 -3.48 -10.19
N PHE A 132 -75.31 -2.86 -9.36
CA PHE A 132 -76.42 -2.04 -9.85
C PHE A 132 -76.21 -0.53 -9.59
N PRO A 133 -76.51 0.36 -10.56
CA PRO A 133 -76.44 1.79 -10.35
C PRO A 133 -77.56 2.25 -9.41
N CYS A 134 -77.21 3.07 -8.42
CA CYS A 134 -78.20 3.81 -7.64
C CYS A 134 -78.79 4.87 -8.58
N LYS A 135 -80.07 4.76 -8.91
CA LYS A 135 -80.80 5.85 -9.58
C LYS A 135 -81.01 7.01 -8.62
#